data_AF-A0A452RXP8-F1
#
_entry.id   AF-A0A452RXP8-F1
#
_cell.length_a   1.000
_cell.length_b   1.000
_cell.length_c   1.000
_cell.angle_alpha   90.00
_cell.angle_beta   90.00
_cell.angle_gamma   90.00
#
_symmetry.space_group_name_H-M   'P 1'
#
loop_
_entity.id
_entity.type
_entity.pdbx_description
1 polymer ?
#
loop_
_entity_poly.entity_id
_entity_poly.type
_entity_poly.pdbx_seq_one_letter_code
_entity_poly.pdbx_strand_id
1 'polypeptide(L)'
;MNDKNIIKAVERQQQEEEDEKIRKFIKAKKRLTQMGKEKEAETHRLMEERREKINNFLSELIKEKLDNEDLIIARDNAEAEAEWEKREKEKYEKNKAELKAIAEYRAAVLKNKEEEERQRKLEAKEQLLAIIEADRIFQEHEKEKKRKADKERQEVRDAHIQQMAKNKFNAKQEKQAELEYCRLTEALVAEKEKEFQDYAREVIELESESTNKYIYPLVKAVREGHGGGRGPVFVDRGGLRPSYQANDVTGVQLPFYNSQGSKHNNFQKSKGRLGFTW
;
A
#
# COMPACT_ATOMS: atom_id res chain seq x y z
N MET A 1 79.77 92.93 -136.11
CA MET A 1 79.26 91.82 -135.28
C MET A 1 80.43 91.11 -134.59
N ASN A 2 81.00 91.64 -133.49
CA ASN A 2 81.93 90.85 -132.64
C ASN A 2 82.08 91.32 -131.18
N ASP A 3 81.62 92.53 -130.79
CA ASP A 3 81.78 93.00 -129.39
C ASP A 3 80.63 92.63 -128.42
N LYS A 4 79.43 92.32 -128.92
CA LYS A 4 78.29 91.90 -128.07
C LYS A 4 78.47 90.51 -127.44
N ASN A 5 79.34 89.67 -128.01
CA ASN A 5 79.57 88.30 -127.53
C ASN A 5 80.61 88.24 -126.39
N ILE A 6 81.52 89.21 -126.28
CA ILE A 6 82.57 89.23 -125.26
C ILE A 6 82.03 89.73 -123.91
N ILE A 7 81.23 90.81 -123.92
CA ILE A 7 80.60 91.35 -122.69
C ILE A 7 79.69 90.30 -122.03
N LYS A 8 78.94 89.56 -122.84
CA LYS A 8 78.03 88.50 -122.37
C LYS A 8 78.77 87.27 -121.80
N ALA A 9 80.03 87.06 -122.16
CA ALA A 9 80.87 85.99 -121.63
C ALA A 9 81.49 86.35 -120.28
N VAL A 10 81.93 87.61 -120.10
CA VAL A 10 82.47 88.11 -118.81
C VAL A 10 81.38 88.19 -117.74
N GLU A 11 80.19 88.64 -118.11
CA GLU A 11 79.03 88.71 -117.21
C GLU A 11 78.57 87.31 -116.77
N ARG A 12 78.70 86.31 -117.65
CA ARG A 12 78.41 84.90 -117.34
C ARG A 12 79.46 84.28 -116.40
N GLN A 13 80.73 84.65 -116.53
CA GLN A 13 81.79 84.26 -115.57
C GLN A 13 81.59 84.90 -114.19
N GLN A 14 81.20 86.18 -114.12
CA GLN A 14 80.89 86.84 -112.85
C GLN A 14 79.67 86.22 -112.16
N GLN A 15 78.63 85.86 -112.92
CA GLN A 15 77.48 85.12 -112.40
C GLN A 15 77.87 83.73 -111.87
N GLU A 16 78.77 83.00 -112.55
CA GLU A 16 79.26 81.70 -112.08
C GLU A 16 80.11 81.83 -110.79
N GLU A 17 80.92 82.89 -110.65
CA GLU A 17 81.68 83.15 -109.43
C GLU A 17 80.81 83.57 -108.24
N GLU A 18 79.78 84.39 -108.49
CA GLU A 18 78.79 84.76 -107.47
C GLU A 18 77.95 83.55 -107.05
N ASP A 19 77.52 82.71 -108.00
CA ASP A 19 76.84 81.44 -107.72
C ASP A 19 77.72 80.47 -106.95
N GLU A 20 79.03 80.41 -107.24
CA GLU A 20 79.97 79.63 -106.45
C GLU A 20 80.11 80.15 -105.01
N LYS A 21 80.17 81.48 -104.82
CA LYS A 21 80.20 82.10 -103.49
C LYS A 21 78.90 81.83 -102.72
N ILE A 22 77.75 81.90 -103.39
CA ILE A 22 76.43 81.56 -102.82
C ILE A 22 76.39 80.07 -102.43
N ARG A 23 76.88 79.16 -103.29
CA ARG A 23 76.97 77.72 -102.98
C ARG A 23 77.87 77.45 -101.77
N LYS A 24 79.03 78.10 -101.69
CA LYS A 24 79.95 78.00 -100.54
C LYS A 24 79.27 78.50 -99.25
N PHE A 25 78.56 79.63 -99.30
CA PHE A 25 77.81 80.17 -98.16
C PHE A 25 76.65 79.26 -97.72
N ILE A 26 75.84 78.75 -98.65
CA ILE A 26 74.76 77.81 -98.36
C ILE A 26 75.32 76.53 -97.73
N LYS A 27 76.44 76.01 -98.23
CA LYS A 27 77.12 74.83 -97.68
C LYS A 27 77.63 75.08 -96.25
N ALA A 28 78.19 76.25 -95.98
CA ALA A 28 78.62 76.67 -94.65
C ALA A 28 77.42 76.84 -93.69
N LYS A 29 76.33 77.50 -94.14
CA LYS A 29 75.09 77.68 -93.36
C LYS A 29 74.44 76.34 -93.04
N LYS A 30 74.37 75.41 -93.99
CA LYS A 30 73.86 74.04 -93.78
C LYS A 30 74.67 73.28 -92.73
N ARG A 31 76.01 73.41 -92.75
CA ARG A 31 76.88 72.82 -91.70
C ARG A 31 76.64 73.43 -90.33
N LEU A 32 76.48 74.76 -90.24
CA LEU A 32 76.17 75.43 -88.97
C LEU A 32 74.81 74.98 -88.41
N THR A 33 73.78 74.88 -89.25
CA THR A 33 72.46 74.35 -88.85
C THR A 33 72.55 72.90 -88.39
N GLN A 34 73.34 72.06 -89.08
CA GLN A 34 73.54 70.66 -88.71
C GLN A 34 74.23 70.53 -87.35
N MET A 35 75.32 71.27 -87.11
CA MET A 35 75.98 71.30 -85.80
C MET A 35 75.06 71.83 -84.68
N GLY A 36 74.17 72.78 -85.00
CA GLY A 36 73.14 73.25 -84.07
C GLY A 36 72.17 72.13 -83.67
N LYS A 37 71.65 71.39 -84.65
CA LYS A 37 70.75 70.24 -84.43
C LYS A 37 71.42 69.11 -83.66
N GLU A 38 72.69 68.84 -83.93
CA GLU A 38 73.47 67.81 -83.24
C GLU A 38 73.69 68.17 -81.77
N LYS A 39 74.04 69.43 -81.46
CA LYS A 39 74.15 69.91 -80.08
C LYS A 39 72.82 69.88 -79.35
N GLU A 40 71.74 70.27 -80.00
CA GLU A 40 70.39 70.21 -79.43
C GLU A 40 70.00 68.76 -79.12
N ALA A 41 70.20 67.83 -80.07
CA ALA A 41 69.95 66.41 -79.87
C ALA A 41 70.82 65.80 -78.75
N GLU A 42 72.08 66.19 -78.63
CA GLU A 42 72.96 65.77 -77.52
C GLU A 42 72.46 66.30 -76.18
N THR A 43 72.03 67.57 -76.11
CA THR A 43 71.45 68.14 -74.88
C THR A 43 70.13 67.46 -74.49
N HIS A 44 69.31 67.07 -75.47
CA HIS A 44 68.09 66.30 -75.24
C HIS A 44 68.40 64.89 -74.71
N ARG A 45 69.35 64.18 -75.30
CA ARG A 45 69.79 62.87 -74.80
C ARG A 45 70.28 62.94 -73.36
N LEU A 46 71.12 63.92 -73.04
CA LEU A 46 71.62 64.10 -71.68
C LEU A 46 70.50 64.43 -70.68
N MET A 47 69.49 65.20 -71.11
CA MET A 47 68.29 65.48 -70.30
C MET A 47 67.42 64.23 -70.11
N GLU A 48 67.28 63.38 -71.13
CA GLU A 48 66.55 62.11 -71.05
C GLU A 48 67.26 61.12 -70.14
N GLU A 49 68.58 60.92 -70.29
CA GLU A 49 69.38 60.08 -69.39
C GLU A 49 69.28 60.53 -67.93
N ARG A 50 69.26 61.85 -67.69
CA ARG A 50 69.06 62.40 -66.35
C ARG A 50 67.66 62.09 -65.82
N ARG A 51 66.62 62.18 -66.66
CA ARG A 51 65.24 61.83 -66.29
C ARG A 51 65.09 60.34 -66.01
N GLU A 52 65.69 59.48 -66.84
CA GLU A 52 65.68 58.03 -66.65
C GLU A 52 66.34 57.63 -65.33
N LYS A 53 67.50 58.20 -64.99
CA LYS A 53 68.16 57.97 -63.70
C LYS A 53 67.25 58.35 -62.51
N ILE A 54 66.57 59.49 -62.60
CA ILE A 54 65.63 59.93 -61.56
C ILE A 54 64.43 58.97 -61.49
N ASN A 55 63.87 58.57 -62.62
CA ASN A 55 62.73 57.65 -62.67
C ASN A 55 63.09 56.26 -62.12
N ASN A 56 64.25 55.73 -62.46
CA ASN A 56 64.72 54.44 -61.96
C ASN A 56 64.91 54.49 -60.43
N PHE A 57 65.56 55.52 -59.91
CA PHE A 57 65.73 55.71 -58.46
C PHE A 57 64.39 55.83 -57.74
N LEU A 58 63.45 56.61 -58.27
CA LEU A 58 62.10 56.73 -57.70
C LEU A 58 61.35 55.40 -57.75
N SER A 59 61.50 54.63 -58.83
CA SER A 59 60.86 53.32 -58.98
C SER A 59 61.42 52.30 -57.98
N GLU A 60 62.74 52.28 -57.77
CA GLU A 60 63.40 51.45 -56.76
C GLU A 60 62.92 51.81 -55.34
N LEU A 61 62.84 53.11 -55.03
CA LEU A 61 62.38 53.58 -53.72
C LEU A 61 60.90 53.23 -53.47
N ILE A 62 60.04 53.34 -54.49
CA ILE A 62 58.64 52.94 -54.40
C ILE A 62 58.55 51.42 -54.20
N LYS A 63 59.32 50.64 -54.97
CA LYS A 63 59.33 49.19 -54.87
C LYS A 63 59.78 48.71 -53.49
N GLU A 64 60.85 49.27 -52.95
CA GLU A 64 61.33 48.93 -51.60
C GLU A 64 60.28 49.23 -50.52
N LYS A 65 59.56 50.35 -50.64
CA LYS A 65 58.45 50.65 -49.72
C LYS A 65 57.32 49.65 -49.83
N LEU A 66 56.91 49.29 -51.04
CA LEU A 66 55.86 48.30 -51.27
C LEU A 66 56.27 46.91 -50.74
N ASP A 67 57.49 46.48 -51.03
CA ASP A 67 58.02 45.19 -50.55
C ASP A 67 58.07 45.14 -49.01
N ASN A 68 58.43 46.25 -48.35
CA ASN A 68 58.42 46.36 -46.89
C ASN A 68 56.99 46.34 -46.32
N GLU A 69 56.03 47.00 -46.96
CA GLU A 69 54.62 46.96 -46.58
C GLU A 69 54.04 45.55 -46.72
N ASP A 70 54.34 44.86 -47.82
CA ASP A 70 53.92 43.47 -48.06
C ASP A 70 54.49 42.51 -46.99
N LEU A 71 55.74 42.70 -46.56
CA LEU A 71 56.33 41.92 -45.47
C LEU A 71 55.64 42.15 -44.12
N ILE A 72 55.26 43.39 -43.82
CA ILE A 72 54.51 43.72 -42.60
C ILE A 72 53.12 43.08 -42.64
N ILE A 73 52.42 43.21 -43.77
CA ILE A 73 51.09 42.62 -43.97
C ILE A 73 51.16 41.09 -43.87
N ALA A 74 52.17 40.44 -44.48
CA ALA A 74 52.33 39.00 -44.40
C ALA A 74 52.58 38.52 -42.97
N ARG A 75 53.38 39.25 -42.18
CA ARG A 75 53.62 38.94 -40.77
C ARG A 75 52.35 39.09 -39.94
N ASP A 76 51.64 40.20 -40.10
CA ASP A 76 50.43 40.48 -39.33
C ASP A 76 49.30 39.49 -39.68
N ASN A 77 49.20 39.07 -40.95
CA ASN A 77 48.31 37.98 -41.38
C ASN A 77 48.70 36.63 -40.76
N ALA A 78 49.99 36.29 -40.74
CA ALA A 78 50.45 35.04 -40.13
C ALA A 78 50.19 34.99 -38.61
N GLU A 79 50.35 36.11 -37.91
CA GLU A 79 50.00 36.22 -36.49
C GLU A 79 48.49 36.09 -36.28
N ALA A 80 47.68 36.76 -37.11
CA ALA A 80 46.22 36.67 -37.04
C ALA A 80 45.72 35.25 -37.31
N GLU A 81 46.25 34.55 -38.31
CA GLU A 81 45.92 33.16 -38.63
C GLU A 81 46.31 32.21 -37.49
N ALA A 82 47.50 32.37 -36.92
CA ALA A 82 47.96 31.55 -35.80
C ALA A 82 47.06 31.72 -34.55
N GLU A 83 46.66 32.96 -34.26
CA GLU A 83 45.72 33.26 -33.16
C GLU A 83 44.31 32.71 -33.43
N TRP A 84 43.83 32.79 -34.67
CA TRP A 84 42.57 32.16 -35.08
C TRP A 84 42.61 30.63 -34.93
N GLU A 85 43.69 29.99 -35.37
CA GLU A 85 43.85 28.54 -35.27
C GLU A 85 43.87 28.07 -33.80
N LYS A 86 44.56 28.79 -32.92
CA LYS A 86 44.55 28.50 -31.47
C LYS A 86 43.13 28.61 -30.90
N ARG A 87 42.40 29.70 -31.21
CA ARG A 87 41.03 29.90 -30.71
C ARG A 87 40.08 28.82 -31.20
N GLU A 88 40.18 28.40 -32.46
CA GLU A 88 39.34 27.33 -33.00
C GLU A 88 39.67 25.97 -32.38
N LYS A 89 40.96 25.66 -32.15
CA LYS A 89 41.36 24.45 -31.40
C LYS A 89 40.82 24.46 -29.97
N GLU A 90 40.91 25.59 -29.27
CA GLU A 90 40.37 25.71 -27.91
C GLU A 90 38.85 25.55 -27.87
N LYS A 91 38.11 26.18 -28.79
CA LYS A 91 36.66 25.99 -28.90
C LYS A 91 36.31 24.54 -29.19
N TYR A 92 37.04 23.90 -30.11
CA TYR A 92 36.80 22.51 -30.46
C TYR A 92 37.02 21.58 -29.25
N GLU A 93 38.11 21.74 -28.52
CA GLU A 93 38.39 20.91 -27.34
C GLU A 93 37.40 21.19 -26.19
N LYS A 94 36.96 22.44 -25.99
CA LYS A 94 35.87 22.78 -25.03
C LYS A 94 34.57 22.10 -25.43
N ASN A 95 34.13 22.25 -26.67
CA ASN A 95 32.90 21.63 -27.17
C ASN A 95 32.96 20.10 -27.05
N LYS A 96 34.12 19.50 -27.35
CA LYS A 96 34.34 18.05 -27.23
C LYS A 96 34.29 17.59 -25.78
N ALA A 97 34.87 18.35 -24.84
CA ALA A 97 34.79 18.06 -23.41
C ALA A 97 33.36 18.17 -22.89
N GLU A 98 32.62 19.21 -23.29
CA GLU A 98 31.20 19.38 -22.95
C GLU A 98 30.33 18.24 -23.48
N LEU A 99 30.52 17.83 -24.73
CA LEU A 99 29.81 16.70 -25.32
C LEU A 99 30.10 15.39 -24.58
N LYS A 100 31.35 15.16 -24.18
CA LYS A 100 31.72 14.01 -23.34
C LYS A 100 31.04 14.07 -21.97
N ALA A 101 31.07 15.21 -21.30
CA ALA A 101 30.41 15.41 -20.01
C ALA A 101 28.89 15.16 -20.09
N ILE A 102 28.24 15.64 -21.17
CA ILE A 102 26.81 15.39 -21.41
C ILE A 102 26.54 13.89 -21.62
N ALA A 103 27.39 13.20 -22.38
CA ALA A 103 27.25 11.77 -22.63
C ALA A 103 27.43 10.95 -21.34
N GLU A 104 28.45 11.27 -20.54
CA GLU A 104 28.72 10.64 -19.25
C GLU A 104 27.58 10.85 -18.26
N TYR A 105 27.07 12.08 -18.15
CA TYR A 105 25.92 12.40 -17.32
C TYR A 105 24.68 11.60 -17.73
N ARG A 106 24.36 11.56 -19.04
CA ARG A 106 23.23 10.76 -19.55
C ARG A 106 23.39 9.28 -19.25
N ALA A 107 24.59 8.73 -19.40
CA ALA A 107 24.87 7.34 -19.07
C ALA A 107 24.70 7.05 -17.57
N ALA A 108 25.17 7.96 -16.70
CA ALA A 108 25.00 7.84 -15.25
C ALA A 108 23.54 7.89 -14.83
N VAL A 109 22.75 8.84 -15.38
CA VAL A 109 21.31 8.95 -15.09
C VAL A 109 20.57 7.68 -15.51
N LEU A 110 20.89 7.11 -16.68
CA LEU A 110 20.27 5.86 -17.13
C LEU A 110 20.60 4.69 -16.20
N LYS A 111 21.86 4.56 -15.77
CA LYS A 111 22.28 3.51 -14.82
C LYS A 111 21.59 3.67 -13.46
N ASN A 112 21.60 4.87 -12.90
CA ASN A 112 20.95 5.15 -11.61
C ASN A 112 19.46 4.84 -11.66
N LYS A 113 18.77 5.24 -12.73
CA LYS A 113 17.34 4.93 -12.92
C LYS A 113 17.10 3.42 -12.99
N GLU A 114 17.97 2.68 -13.66
CA GLU A 114 17.86 1.22 -13.74
C GLU A 114 18.09 0.57 -12.37
N GLU A 115 19.06 1.05 -11.59
CA GLU A 115 19.32 0.58 -10.22
C GLU A 115 18.17 0.90 -9.26
N GLU A 116 17.61 2.11 -9.30
CA GLU A 116 16.43 2.49 -8.53
C GLU A 116 15.23 1.59 -8.85
N GLU A 117 14.98 1.29 -10.13
CA GLU A 117 13.90 0.38 -10.53
C GLU A 117 14.15 -1.06 -10.06
N ARG A 118 15.40 -1.52 -10.03
CA ARG A 118 15.74 -2.84 -9.44
C ARG A 118 15.50 -2.83 -7.94
N GLN A 119 15.89 -1.78 -7.22
CA GLN A 119 15.66 -1.64 -5.78
C GLN A 119 14.18 -1.59 -5.46
N ARG A 120 13.38 -0.78 -6.16
CA ARG A 120 11.91 -0.73 -5.99
C ARG A 120 11.27 -2.10 -6.18
N LYS A 121 11.72 -2.88 -7.16
CA LYS A 121 11.22 -4.25 -7.39
C LYS A 121 11.61 -5.20 -6.26
N LEU A 122 12.78 -5.04 -5.66
CA LEU A 122 13.21 -5.83 -4.51
C LEU A 122 12.38 -5.46 -3.27
N GLU A 123 12.29 -4.17 -2.95
CA GLU A 123 11.50 -3.65 -1.84
C GLU A 123 10.02 -4.06 -1.95
N ALA A 124 9.43 -3.98 -3.13
CA ALA A 124 8.05 -4.43 -3.36
C ALA A 124 7.87 -5.93 -3.10
N LYS A 125 8.87 -6.76 -3.45
CA LYS A 125 8.83 -8.20 -3.14
C LYS A 125 8.99 -8.45 -1.65
N GLU A 126 9.88 -7.75 -0.98
CA GLU A 126 10.07 -7.85 0.48
C GLU A 126 8.80 -7.43 1.23
N GLN A 127 8.17 -6.32 0.83
CA GLN A 127 6.89 -5.87 1.39
C GLN A 127 5.79 -6.90 1.17
N LEU A 128 5.70 -7.49 -0.03
CA LEU A 128 4.72 -8.54 -0.32
C LEU A 128 4.94 -9.76 0.59
N LEU A 129 6.19 -10.21 0.76
CA LEU A 129 6.52 -11.32 1.66
C LEU A 129 6.17 -11.00 3.11
N ALA A 130 6.46 -9.78 3.58
CA ALA A 130 6.10 -9.34 4.92
C ALA A 130 4.58 -9.35 5.15
N ILE A 131 3.79 -8.93 4.16
CA ILE A 131 2.31 -8.98 4.22
C ILE A 131 1.83 -10.43 4.29
N ILE A 132 2.37 -11.32 3.44
CA ILE A 132 2.00 -12.74 3.44
C ILE A 132 2.29 -13.39 4.79
N GLU A 133 3.46 -13.12 5.39
CA GLU A 133 3.83 -13.67 6.69
C GLU A 133 2.95 -13.10 7.82
N ALA A 134 2.64 -11.80 7.78
CA ALA A 134 1.72 -11.20 8.74
C ALA A 134 0.31 -11.81 8.65
N ASP A 135 -0.20 -12.01 7.44
CA ASP A 135 -1.49 -12.66 7.20
C ASP A 135 -1.50 -14.11 7.71
N ARG A 136 -0.40 -14.84 7.50
CA ARG A 136 -0.25 -16.21 8.02
C ARG A 136 -0.33 -16.23 9.54
N ILE A 137 0.45 -15.37 10.22
CA ILE A 137 0.45 -15.27 11.69
C ILE A 137 -0.94 -14.91 12.19
N PHE A 138 -1.62 -13.96 11.53
CA PHE A 138 -2.97 -13.56 11.88
C PHE A 138 -3.96 -14.73 11.77
N GLN A 139 -3.90 -15.51 10.68
CA GLN A 139 -4.75 -16.69 10.50
C GLN A 139 -4.49 -17.78 11.55
N GLU A 140 -3.22 -18.03 11.90
CA GLU A 140 -2.86 -18.97 12.97
C GLU A 140 -3.40 -18.51 14.32
N HIS A 141 -3.28 -17.22 14.63
CA HIS A 141 -3.82 -16.63 15.86
C HIS A 141 -5.35 -16.73 15.93
N GLU A 142 -6.06 -16.44 14.84
CA GLU A 142 -7.52 -16.59 14.77
C GLU A 142 -7.98 -18.05 14.94
N LYS A 143 -7.25 -19.01 14.36
CA LYS A 143 -7.52 -20.44 14.58
C LYS A 143 -7.31 -20.82 16.04
N GLU A 144 -6.22 -20.38 16.66
CA GLU A 144 -5.93 -20.68 18.06
C GLU A 144 -6.99 -20.09 19.00
N LYS A 145 -7.43 -18.85 18.75
CA LYS A 145 -8.52 -18.21 19.50
C LYS A 145 -9.82 -19.02 19.40
N LYS A 146 -10.19 -19.51 18.21
CA LYS A 146 -11.36 -20.39 18.03
C LYS A 146 -11.21 -21.69 18.79
N ARG A 147 -10.04 -22.34 18.72
CA ARG A 147 -9.76 -23.58 19.47
C ARG A 147 -9.86 -23.40 20.97
N LYS A 148 -9.36 -22.28 21.51
CA LYS A 148 -9.49 -21.95 22.94
C LYS A 148 -10.96 -21.78 23.34
N ALA A 149 -11.71 -21.00 22.57
CA ALA A 149 -13.15 -20.82 22.82
C ALA A 149 -13.94 -22.13 22.73
N ASP A 150 -13.58 -23.03 21.81
CA ASP A 150 -14.20 -24.37 21.72
C ASP A 150 -13.89 -25.23 22.95
N LYS A 151 -12.63 -25.23 23.42
CA LYS A 151 -12.23 -25.95 24.64
C LYS A 151 -12.97 -25.41 25.87
N GLU A 152 -13.02 -24.10 26.05
CA GLU A 152 -13.76 -23.46 27.16
C GLU A 152 -15.25 -23.83 27.11
N ARG A 153 -15.87 -23.82 25.93
CA ARG A 153 -17.27 -24.27 25.76
C ARG A 153 -17.45 -25.74 26.13
N GLN A 154 -16.49 -26.59 25.78
CA GLN A 154 -16.53 -28.01 26.12
C GLN A 154 -16.38 -28.22 27.63
N GLU A 155 -15.44 -27.54 28.28
CA GLU A 155 -15.24 -27.60 29.73
C GLU A 155 -16.49 -27.16 30.51
N VAL A 156 -17.16 -26.09 30.06
CA VAL A 156 -18.42 -25.64 30.67
C VAL A 156 -19.54 -26.69 30.50
N ARG A 157 -19.65 -27.31 29.32
CA ARG A 157 -20.63 -28.39 29.10
C ARG A 157 -20.35 -29.59 29.99
N ASP A 158 -19.09 -30.00 30.08
CA ASP A 158 -18.68 -31.15 30.88
C ASP A 158 -18.92 -30.89 32.38
N ALA A 159 -18.60 -29.68 32.86
CA ALA A 159 -18.90 -29.27 34.23
C ALA A 159 -20.41 -29.29 34.53
N HIS A 160 -21.24 -28.83 33.58
CA HIS A 160 -22.70 -28.88 33.73
C HIS A 160 -23.22 -30.32 33.80
N ILE A 161 -22.71 -31.21 32.94
CA ILE A 161 -23.06 -32.63 32.95
C ILE A 161 -22.68 -33.27 34.29
N GLN A 162 -21.47 -32.99 34.80
CA GLN A 162 -21.02 -33.49 36.09
C GLN A 162 -21.90 -32.98 37.24
N GLN A 163 -22.28 -31.71 37.23
CA GLN A 163 -23.18 -31.12 38.22
C GLN A 163 -24.56 -31.77 38.16
N MET A 164 -25.12 -31.97 36.97
CA MET A 164 -26.40 -32.68 36.79
C MET A 164 -26.33 -34.12 37.32
N ALA A 165 -25.25 -34.84 37.03
CA ALA A 165 -25.04 -36.20 37.52
C ALA A 165 -24.96 -36.24 39.05
N LYS A 166 -24.20 -35.32 39.66
CA LYS A 166 -24.09 -35.18 41.13
C LYS A 166 -25.45 -34.86 41.76
N ASN A 167 -26.19 -33.90 41.22
CA ASN A 167 -27.51 -33.53 41.74
C ASN A 167 -28.50 -34.69 41.63
N LYS A 168 -28.49 -35.43 40.51
CA LYS A 168 -29.33 -36.62 40.33
C LYS A 168 -28.97 -37.74 41.30
N PHE A 169 -27.68 -37.92 41.59
CA PHE A 169 -27.22 -38.89 42.59
C PHE A 169 -27.67 -38.48 44.00
N ASN A 170 -27.46 -37.22 44.39
CA ASN A 170 -27.89 -36.68 45.68
C ASN A 170 -29.40 -36.79 45.88
N ALA A 171 -30.21 -36.44 44.88
CA ALA A 171 -31.66 -36.56 44.95
C ALA A 171 -32.13 -38.01 45.13
N LYS A 172 -31.41 -38.99 44.56
CA LYS A 172 -31.69 -40.42 44.80
C LYS A 172 -31.34 -40.83 46.23
N GLN A 173 -30.21 -40.39 46.75
CA GLN A 173 -29.82 -40.67 48.14
C GLN A 173 -30.79 -40.04 49.13
N GLU A 174 -31.18 -38.78 48.92
CA GLU A 174 -32.14 -38.07 49.76
C GLU A 174 -33.49 -38.78 49.78
N LYS A 175 -33.99 -39.19 48.61
CA LYS A 175 -35.23 -39.99 48.52
C LYS A 175 -35.12 -41.33 49.24
N GLN A 176 -33.97 -41.99 49.18
CA GLN A 176 -33.75 -43.23 49.94
C GLN A 176 -33.75 -42.97 51.44
N ALA A 177 -33.05 -41.93 51.90
CA ALA A 177 -33.02 -41.53 53.30
C ALA A 177 -34.41 -41.15 53.83
N GLU A 178 -35.22 -40.44 53.05
CA GLU A 178 -36.61 -40.12 53.37
C GLU A 178 -37.45 -41.39 53.53
N LEU A 179 -37.32 -42.35 52.61
CA LEU A 179 -38.03 -43.63 52.70
C LEU A 179 -37.61 -44.44 53.94
N GLU A 180 -36.32 -44.49 54.26
CA GLU A 180 -35.84 -45.16 55.47
C GLU A 180 -36.33 -44.47 56.75
N TYR A 181 -36.35 -43.13 56.77
CA TYR A 181 -36.91 -42.36 57.89
C TYR A 181 -38.41 -42.65 58.07
N CYS A 182 -39.19 -42.69 57.00
CA CYS A 182 -40.61 -43.06 57.05
C CYS A 182 -40.79 -44.47 57.62
N ARG A 183 -40.01 -45.46 57.16
CA ARG A 183 -40.07 -46.84 57.67
C ARG A 183 -39.76 -46.94 59.16
N LEU A 184 -38.69 -46.27 59.62
CA LEU A 184 -38.33 -46.24 61.04
C LEU A 184 -39.42 -45.56 61.88
N THR A 185 -40.00 -44.49 61.37
CA THR A 185 -41.09 -43.79 62.05
C THR A 185 -42.34 -44.67 62.13
N GLU A 186 -42.71 -45.35 61.05
CA GLU A 186 -43.84 -46.30 61.03
C GLU A 186 -43.62 -47.47 61.99
N ALA A 187 -42.40 -48.02 62.06
CA ALA A 187 -42.06 -49.08 63.01
C ALA A 187 -42.18 -48.61 64.47
N LEU A 188 -41.65 -47.42 64.78
CA LEU A 188 -41.77 -46.81 66.11
C LEU A 188 -43.24 -46.57 66.49
N VAL A 189 -44.05 -46.06 65.57
CA VAL A 189 -45.49 -45.85 65.76
C VAL A 189 -46.20 -47.18 66.02
N ALA A 190 -45.86 -48.24 65.29
CA ALA A 190 -46.42 -49.57 65.51
C ALA A 190 -46.05 -50.16 66.88
N GLU A 191 -44.83 -49.95 67.37
CA GLU A 191 -44.43 -50.33 68.73
C GLU A 191 -45.19 -49.53 69.79
N LYS A 192 -45.30 -48.21 69.61
CA LYS A 192 -46.05 -47.33 70.52
C LYS A 192 -47.54 -47.70 70.59
N GLU A 193 -48.14 -48.04 69.45
CA GLU A 193 -49.52 -48.54 69.41
C GLU A 193 -49.66 -49.85 70.19
N LYS A 194 -48.70 -50.79 70.07
CA LYS A 194 -48.73 -52.02 70.88
C LYS A 194 -48.66 -51.72 72.37
N GLU A 195 -47.72 -50.86 72.80
CA GLU A 195 -47.61 -50.43 74.20
C GLU A 195 -48.93 -49.81 74.71
N PHE A 196 -49.57 -48.97 73.90
CA PHE A 196 -50.86 -48.37 74.23
C PHE A 196 -51.97 -49.41 74.35
N GLN A 197 -52.04 -50.37 73.42
CA GLN A 197 -53.02 -51.45 73.44
C GLN A 197 -52.85 -52.36 74.66
N ASP A 198 -51.61 -52.72 75.02
CA ASP A 198 -51.28 -53.48 76.22
C ASP A 198 -51.77 -52.75 77.48
N TYR A 199 -51.36 -51.48 77.65
CA TYR A 199 -51.79 -50.66 78.78
C TYR A 199 -53.31 -50.49 78.86
N ALA A 200 -53.96 -50.25 77.72
CA ALA A 200 -55.40 -50.03 77.70
C ALA A 200 -56.19 -51.31 78.03
N ARG A 201 -55.66 -52.49 77.66
CA ARG A 201 -56.21 -53.78 78.11
C ARG A 201 -56.13 -53.92 79.63
N GLU A 202 -54.97 -53.66 80.24
CA GLU A 202 -54.79 -53.71 81.69
C GLU A 202 -55.77 -52.78 82.43
N VAL A 203 -55.93 -51.55 81.94
CA VAL A 203 -56.89 -50.59 82.53
C VAL A 203 -58.34 -51.07 82.39
N ILE A 204 -58.72 -51.63 81.23
CA ILE A 204 -60.06 -52.18 81.01
C ILE A 204 -60.31 -53.37 81.94
N GLU A 205 -59.34 -54.26 82.10
CA GLU A 205 -59.41 -55.43 83.00
C GLU A 205 -59.59 -54.98 84.45
N LEU A 206 -58.73 -54.09 84.95
CA LEU A 206 -58.84 -53.52 86.31
C LEU A 206 -60.19 -52.83 86.56
N GLU A 207 -60.67 -52.02 85.61
CA GLU A 207 -61.96 -51.34 85.74
C GLU A 207 -63.14 -52.31 85.65
N SER A 208 -62.98 -53.45 84.96
CA SER A 208 -63.99 -54.51 84.86
C SER A 208 -64.17 -55.31 86.15
N GLU A 209 -63.11 -55.44 86.95
CA GLU A 209 -63.15 -56.06 88.27
C GLU A 209 -63.85 -55.15 89.31
N SER A 210 -63.94 -53.84 89.04
CA SER A 210 -64.64 -52.88 89.89
C SER A 210 -66.17 -52.95 89.71
N THR A 211 -66.93 -53.02 90.80
CA THR A 211 -68.32 -53.49 90.82
C THR A 211 -69.37 -52.59 90.14
N ASN A 212 -69.04 -51.44 89.51
CA ASN A 212 -70.10 -50.56 88.96
C ASN A 212 -69.70 -49.50 87.91
N LYS A 213 -68.88 -49.82 86.90
CA LYS A 213 -68.51 -48.84 85.85
C LYS A 213 -68.90 -49.29 84.44
N TYR A 214 -69.39 -48.34 83.64
CA TYR A 214 -69.75 -48.52 82.23
C TYR A 214 -68.48 -48.50 81.35
N ILE A 215 -67.95 -49.68 81.04
CA ILE A 215 -66.64 -49.89 80.37
C ILE A 215 -66.72 -49.74 78.84
N TYR A 216 -67.92 -49.77 78.27
CA TYR A 216 -68.16 -49.72 76.84
C TYR A 216 -67.45 -48.56 76.09
N PRO A 217 -67.37 -47.32 76.62
CA PRO A 217 -66.64 -46.23 75.96
C PRO A 217 -65.15 -46.51 75.82
N LEU A 218 -64.52 -47.14 76.83
CA LEU A 218 -63.10 -47.51 76.81
C LEU A 218 -62.86 -48.61 75.77
N VAL A 219 -63.66 -49.67 75.77
CA VAL A 219 -63.59 -50.74 74.77
C VAL A 219 -63.82 -50.22 73.35
N LYS A 220 -64.65 -49.18 73.20
CA LYS A 220 -64.88 -48.52 71.90
C LYS A 220 -63.67 -47.69 71.46
N ALA A 221 -62.98 -47.03 72.38
CA ALA A 221 -61.82 -46.18 72.11
C ALA A 221 -60.53 -46.97 71.81
N VAL A 222 -60.36 -48.14 72.42
CA VAL A 222 -59.17 -48.99 72.29
C VAL A 222 -59.11 -49.75 70.96
N ARG A 223 -60.14 -49.68 70.13
CA ARG A 223 -60.17 -50.39 68.84
C ARG A 223 -58.93 -50.06 68.00
N GLU A 224 -58.18 -51.11 67.66
CA GLU A 224 -56.91 -51.03 66.90
C GLU A 224 -56.99 -50.10 65.70
N GLY A 225 -55.96 -49.27 65.56
CA GLY A 225 -55.66 -48.45 64.40
C GLY A 225 -55.92 -46.96 64.57
N HIS A 226 -54.95 -46.16 64.13
CA HIS A 226 -54.95 -44.71 64.24
C HIS A 226 -56.20 -44.12 63.57
N GLY A 227 -56.97 -43.30 64.29
CA GLY A 227 -58.15 -42.59 63.78
C GLY A 227 -59.52 -43.18 64.16
N GLY A 228 -59.58 -44.33 64.86
CA GLY A 228 -60.82 -44.82 65.49
C GLY A 228 -61.99 -45.14 64.54
N GLY A 229 -61.71 -45.27 63.23
CA GLY A 229 -62.72 -45.54 62.21
C GLY A 229 -63.31 -46.96 62.25
N ARG A 230 -64.29 -47.23 61.40
CA ARG A 230 -64.88 -48.58 61.23
C ARG A 230 -64.25 -49.38 60.07
N GLY A 231 -63.28 -48.80 59.38
CA GLY A 231 -62.59 -49.42 58.26
C GLY A 231 -61.74 -50.64 58.60
N PRO A 232 -61.25 -51.40 57.60
CA PRO A 232 -60.13 -52.31 57.82
C PRO A 232 -58.90 -51.50 58.19
N VAL A 233 -58.05 -52.07 59.05
CA VAL A 233 -56.76 -51.49 59.42
C VAL A 233 -55.81 -51.67 58.24
N PHE A 234 -55.23 -50.56 57.75
CA PHE A 234 -54.23 -50.62 56.70
C PHE A 234 -52.85 -50.83 57.31
N VAL A 235 -52.39 -52.08 57.26
CA VAL A 235 -51.05 -52.47 57.73
C VAL A 235 -49.92 -51.80 56.95
N ASP A 236 -50.11 -51.56 55.64
CA ASP A 236 -49.12 -50.95 54.76
C ASP A 236 -48.99 -49.43 54.90
N ARG A 237 -49.77 -48.81 55.79
CA ARG A 237 -49.80 -47.35 55.99
C ARG A 237 -49.86 -47.01 57.48
N GLY A 238 -48.94 -47.56 58.27
CA GLY A 238 -48.78 -47.25 59.69
C GLY A 238 -49.95 -47.69 60.58
N GLY A 239 -50.72 -48.71 60.18
CA GLY A 239 -51.88 -49.17 60.93
C GLY A 239 -53.03 -48.16 60.98
N LEU A 240 -53.13 -47.26 59.98
CA LEU A 240 -54.24 -46.32 59.89
C LEU A 240 -55.57 -47.05 59.75
N ARG A 241 -56.59 -46.64 60.51
CA ARG A 241 -57.96 -47.15 60.38
C ARG A 241 -58.89 -46.08 59.85
N PRO A 242 -59.15 -46.05 58.54
CA PRO A 242 -60.01 -45.04 57.95
C PRO A 242 -61.44 -45.13 58.47
N SER A 243 -62.07 -43.98 58.64
CA SER A 243 -63.52 -43.87 58.68
C SER A 243 -64.03 -43.70 57.25
N TYR A 244 -64.70 -44.71 56.70
CA TYR A 244 -65.35 -44.63 55.38
C TYR A 244 -66.67 -43.85 55.40
N GLN A 245 -66.92 -43.05 56.44
CA GLN A 245 -68.14 -42.28 56.55
C GLN A 245 -67.99 -40.99 55.75
N ALA A 246 -69.04 -40.62 55.02
CA ALA A 246 -69.11 -39.31 54.36
C ALA A 246 -69.06 -38.22 55.44
N ASN A 247 -68.11 -37.29 55.31
CA ASN A 247 -68.06 -36.08 56.13
C ASN A 247 -68.66 -34.93 55.33
N ASP A 248 -69.28 -33.96 56.01
CA ASP A 248 -69.63 -32.70 55.36
C ASP A 248 -68.38 -31.78 55.23
N VAL A 249 -68.56 -30.59 54.64
CA VAL A 249 -67.50 -29.59 54.41
C VAL A 249 -66.83 -29.08 55.68
N THR A 250 -67.43 -29.31 56.86
CA THR A 250 -66.90 -28.95 58.18
C THR A 250 -66.20 -30.12 58.89
N GLY A 251 -66.17 -31.30 58.27
CA GLY A 251 -65.47 -32.48 58.79
C GLY A 251 -66.26 -33.30 59.81
N VAL A 252 -67.53 -32.98 60.05
CA VAL A 252 -68.40 -33.72 60.97
C VAL A 252 -68.94 -34.97 60.29
N GLN A 253 -68.89 -36.10 61.02
CA GLN A 253 -69.30 -37.42 60.54
C GLN A 253 -70.83 -37.50 60.37
N LEU A 254 -71.28 -37.80 59.14
CA LEU A 254 -72.72 -37.93 58.83
C LEU A 254 -73.27 -39.31 59.28
N PRO A 255 -74.55 -39.39 59.68
CA PRO A 255 -75.22 -40.66 59.98
C PRO A 255 -75.27 -41.58 58.75
N PHE A 256 -75.20 -42.90 59.00
CA PHE A 256 -75.00 -43.93 57.97
C PHE A 256 -76.19 -44.00 56.99
N TYR A 257 -76.00 -43.54 55.75
CA TYR A 257 -76.97 -43.74 54.68
C TYR A 257 -76.68 -45.06 53.96
N ASN A 258 -77.53 -46.08 54.18
CA ASN A 258 -77.62 -47.24 53.30
C ASN A 258 -78.23 -46.81 51.96
N SER A 259 -77.42 -46.40 50.98
CA SER A 259 -77.92 -46.13 49.64
C SER A 259 -78.13 -47.44 48.88
N GLN A 260 -79.39 -47.83 48.69
CA GLN A 260 -79.72 -48.72 47.59
C GLN A 260 -79.29 -48.01 46.28
N GLY A 261 -78.42 -48.66 45.51
CA GLY A 261 -77.73 -48.07 44.36
C GLY A 261 -78.68 -47.39 43.37
N SER A 262 -78.36 -46.15 43.01
CA SER A 262 -79.08 -45.41 41.97
C SER A 262 -78.76 -46.00 40.58
N LYS A 263 -79.83 -46.30 39.82
CA LYS A 263 -79.80 -46.96 38.50
C LYS A 263 -79.33 -46.05 37.35
N HIS A 264 -78.31 -45.22 37.55
CA HIS A 264 -77.83 -44.27 36.53
C HIS A 264 -76.30 -44.29 36.37
N ASN A 265 -75.75 -45.47 36.07
CA ASN A 265 -74.38 -45.59 35.59
C ASN A 265 -74.37 -45.76 34.07
N ASN A 266 -74.43 -44.64 33.34
CA ASN A 266 -74.11 -44.61 31.91
C ASN A 266 -72.86 -43.74 31.69
N PHE A 267 -71.74 -44.25 32.20
CA PHE A 267 -70.43 -43.59 32.24
C PHE A 267 -69.85 -43.28 30.84
N GLN A 268 -70.39 -43.87 29.78
CA GLN A 268 -69.96 -43.60 28.41
C GLN A 268 -70.42 -42.22 27.90
N LYS A 269 -71.55 -41.68 28.37
CA LYS A 269 -72.07 -40.39 27.87
C LYS A 269 -71.31 -39.18 28.42
N SER A 270 -70.68 -39.29 29.60
CA SER A 270 -69.94 -38.19 30.22
C SER A 270 -68.51 -38.03 29.66
N LYS A 271 -67.92 -39.09 29.10
CA LYS A 271 -66.56 -39.05 28.54
C LYS A 271 -66.42 -38.06 27.38
N GLY A 272 -67.42 -37.98 26.50
CA GLY A 272 -67.41 -37.04 25.37
C GLY A 272 -67.50 -35.56 25.76
N ARG A 273 -68.13 -35.24 26.90
CA ARG A 273 -68.25 -33.85 27.39
C ARG A 273 -66.96 -33.32 28.02
N LEU A 274 -66.08 -34.20 28.48
CA LEU A 274 -64.83 -33.85 29.16
C LEU A 274 -63.62 -33.86 28.21
N GLY A 275 -63.84 -33.98 26.89
CA GLY A 275 -62.78 -33.85 25.89
C GLY A 275 -61.79 -35.01 25.84
N PHE A 276 -62.06 -36.13 26.53
CA PHE A 276 -61.27 -37.35 26.40
C PHE A 276 -61.80 -38.21 25.26
N THR A 277 -61.34 -37.91 24.05
CA THR A 277 -61.41 -38.82 22.90
C THR A 277 -60.07 -39.56 22.82
N TRP A 278 -60.09 -40.86 23.08
CA TRP A 278 -59.11 -41.76 22.46
C TRP A 278 -59.65 -42.14 21.09
#